data_AF-A0A662WAB1-F1
#
_entry.id   AF-A0A662WAB1-F1
#
_cell.length_a   1.000
_cell.length_b   1.000
_cell.length_c   1.000
_cell.angle_alpha   90.00
_cell.angle_beta   90.00
_cell.angle_gamma   90.00
#
_symmetry.space_group_name_H-M   'P 1'
#
loop_
_entity.id
_entity.type
_entity.pdbx_description
1 polymer ?
#
loop_
_entity_poly.entity_id
_entity_poly.type
_entity_poly.pdbx_seq_one_letter_code
_entity_poly.pdbx_strand_id
1 'polypeptide(L)'
;ALIFAEDYHSLESVSLEKCSLRSQEGVRRFELYPIQEIKYDGFLDINVVPEKTLEYAPCGVHCGTCKRYEHERCLGCPATKYYKGKL
;
A
#
# COMPACT_ATOMS: atom_id res chain seq x y z
N ALA A 1 1.26 4.81 12.60
CA ALA A 1 0.39 4.88 11.41
C ALA A 1 -0.41 3.59 11.32
N LEU A 2 -1.66 3.65 10.86
CA LEU A 2 -2.42 2.46 10.51
C LEU A 2 -2.19 2.18 9.02
N ILE A 3 -1.87 0.95 8.68
CA ILE A 3 -1.66 0.53 7.30
C ILE A 3 -2.75 -0.50 6.96
N PHE A 4 -3.40 -0.28 5.83
CA PHE A 4 -4.39 -1.19 5.27
C PHE A 4 -3.95 -1.59 3.87
N ALA A 5 -4.22 -2.85 3.50
CA ALA A 5 -4.02 -3.37 2.16
C ALA A 5 -5.14 -4.36 1.86
N GLU A 6 -5.52 -4.47 0.58
CA GLU A 6 -6.62 -5.36 0.16
C GLU A 6 -6.28 -6.86 0.28
N ASP A 7 -4.99 -7.21 0.27
CA ASP A 7 -4.51 -8.58 0.37
C ASP A 7 -3.20 -8.67 1.16
N TYR A 8 -2.87 -9.88 1.62
CA TYR A 8 -1.68 -10.14 2.44
C TYR A 8 -0.35 -9.88 1.72
N HIS A 9 -0.25 -10.10 0.41
CA HIS A 9 0.98 -9.84 -0.34
C HIS A 9 1.21 -8.35 -0.53
N SER A 10 0.14 -7.59 -0.77
CA SER A 10 0.18 -6.12 -0.76
C SER A 10 0.53 -5.61 0.63
N LEU A 11 -0.04 -6.18 1.71
CA LEU A 11 0.27 -5.82 3.10
C LEU A 11 1.75 -6.04 3.42
N GLU A 12 2.29 -7.20 3.05
CA GLU A 12 3.71 -7.53 3.19
C GLU A 12 4.58 -6.50 2.45
N SER A 13 4.20 -6.17 1.21
CA SER A 13 4.92 -5.21 0.37
C SER A 13 4.98 -3.82 1.02
N VAL A 14 3.84 -3.27 1.43
CA VAL A 14 3.78 -1.95 2.07
C VAL A 14 4.38 -1.92 3.48
N SER A 15 4.64 -3.08 4.08
CA SER A 15 5.23 -3.17 5.42
C SER A 15 6.75 -3.32 5.38
N LEU A 16 7.29 -4.08 4.42
CA LEU A 16 8.69 -4.53 4.43
C LEU A 16 9.55 -3.98 3.29
N GLU A 17 8.94 -3.61 2.17
CA GLU A 17 9.69 -3.23 0.96
C GLU A 17 9.97 -1.73 0.89
N LYS A 18 10.58 -1.29 -0.22
CA LYS A 18 10.96 0.11 -0.46
C LYS A 18 9.79 1.11 -0.33
N CYS A 19 8.55 0.68 -0.57
CA CYS A 19 7.36 1.53 -0.41
C CYS A 19 6.87 1.64 1.04
N SER A 20 7.51 0.95 1.98
CA SER A 20 7.18 0.99 3.41
C SER A 20 7.52 2.32 4.05
N LEU A 21 6.74 2.69 5.08
CA LEU A 21 7.05 3.80 5.97
C LEU A 21 8.41 3.65 6.63
N ARG A 22 8.89 2.41 6.84
CA ARG A 22 10.23 2.12 7.37
C ARG A 22 11.35 2.68 6.49
N SER A 23 11.13 2.79 5.18
CA SER A 23 12.12 3.28 4.21
C SER A 23 12.12 4.80 4.06
N GLN A 24 11.25 5.51 4.79
CA GLN A 24 11.18 6.98 4.72
C GLN A 24 12.34 7.63 5.46
N GLU A 25 12.79 8.77 4.92
CA GLU A 25 13.89 9.53 5.51
C GLU A 25 13.56 9.95 6.95
N GLY A 26 14.54 9.82 7.84
CA GLY A 26 14.38 10.14 9.27
C GLY A 26 13.77 9.02 10.13
N VAL A 27 13.21 7.96 9.55
CA VAL A 27 12.67 6.82 10.32
C VAL A 27 13.81 5.89 10.77
N ARG A 28 14.12 5.88 12.06
CA ARG A 28 15.19 5.05 12.65
C ARG A 28 14.69 3.76 13.32
N ARG A 29 13.46 3.78 13.82
CA ARG A 29 12.80 2.64 14.49
C ARG A 29 11.38 2.51 13.96
N PHE A 30 10.97 1.29 13.69
CA PHE A 30 9.66 0.96 13.18
C PHE A 30 9.22 -0.38 13.77
N GLU A 31 7.99 -0.44 14.26
CA GLU A 31 7.39 -1.63 14.86
C GLU A 31 6.08 -1.93 14.17
N LEU A 32 5.91 -3.20 13.78
CA LEU A 32 4.72 -3.70 13.10
C LEU A 32 3.93 -4.55 14.07
N TYR A 33 2.67 -4.16 14.28
CA TYR A 33 1.70 -4.92 15.06
C TYR A 33 0.60 -5.40 14.11
N PRO A 34 0.72 -6.59 13.51
CA PRO A 34 -0.30 -7.11 12.61
C PRO A 34 -1.59 -7.39 13.41
N ILE A 35 -2.72 -6.92 12.88
CA ILE A 35 -4.03 -7.13 13.46
C ILE A 35 -4.66 -8.34 12.76
N GLN A 36 -4.95 -9.42 13.51
CA GLN A 36 -5.53 -10.65 12.96
C GLN A 36 -7.04 -10.56 12.74
N GLU A 37 -7.75 -9.95 13.69
CA GLU A 37 -9.21 -9.80 13.62
C GLU A 37 -9.61 -8.33 13.81
N ILE A 38 -10.47 -7.86 12.91
CA ILE A 38 -11.09 -6.55 13.01
C ILE A 38 -12.58 -6.80 13.23
N LYS A 39 -13.10 -6.38 14.39
CA LYS A 39 -14.55 -6.29 14.57
C LYS A 39 -15.06 -5.13 13.73
N TYR A 40 -15.69 -5.47 12.63
CA TYR A 40 -16.22 -4.51 11.67
C TYR A 40 -17.64 -4.09 12.10
N ASP A 41 -17.87 -2.80 12.21
CA ASP A 41 -19.21 -2.20 12.28
C ASP A 41 -19.48 -1.46 10.97
N GLY A 42 -20.71 -0.98 10.73
CA GLY A 42 -21.13 -0.43 9.43
C GLY A 42 -20.12 0.52 8.78
N PHE A 43 -19.84 0.33 7.48
CA PHE A 43 -18.89 1.16 6.72
C PHE A 43 -19.58 2.19 5.82
N LEU A 44 -18.87 3.27 5.56
CA LEU A 44 -19.19 4.23 4.50
C LEU A 44 -18.36 3.88 3.27
N ASP A 45 -19.02 3.70 2.13
CA ASP A 45 -18.34 3.52 0.85
C ASP A 45 -17.74 4.86 0.39
N ILE A 46 -16.44 5.02 0.61
CA ILE A 46 -15.69 6.24 0.27
C ILE A 46 -14.77 5.89 -0.89
N ASN A 47 -14.95 6.55 -2.04
CA ASN A 47 -13.98 6.54 -3.13
C ASN A 47 -12.68 7.21 -2.63
N VAL A 48 -11.71 6.39 -2.21
CA VAL A 48 -10.48 6.85 -1.54
C VAL A 48 -9.58 7.64 -2.49
N VAL A 49 -9.57 7.30 -3.79
CA VAL A 49 -8.87 8.06 -4.84
C VAL A 49 -9.73 8.10 -6.11
N PRO A 50 -10.39 9.23 -6.42
CA PRO A 50 -11.29 9.30 -7.58
C PRO A 50 -10.55 9.25 -8.92
N GLU A 51 -9.30 9.72 -8.99
CA GLU A 51 -8.49 9.71 -10.22
C GLU A 51 -7.10 9.13 -9.98
N LYS A 52 -6.84 7.96 -10.56
CA LYS A 52 -5.59 7.18 -10.42
C LYS A 52 -4.54 7.59 -11.47
N THR A 53 -4.20 8.88 -11.50
CA THR A 53 -3.41 9.47 -12.60
C THR A 53 -1.91 9.56 -12.32
N LEU A 54 -1.46 9.38 -11.07
CA LEU A 54 -0.04 9.53 -10.74
C LEU A 54 0.81 8.39 -11.34
N GLU A 55 2.01 8.73 -11.78
CA GLU A 55 3.01 7.73 -12.19
C GLU A 55 3.85 7.24 -11.00
N TYR A 56 4.21 8.16 -10.11
CA TYR A 56 4.94 7.87 -8.89
C TYR A 56 3.99 7.80 -7.70
N ALA A 57 4.19 6.80 -6.84
CA ALA A 57 3.46 6.71 -5.58
C ALA A 57 3.86 7.86 -4.64
N PRO A 58 3.01 8.26 -3.68
CA PRO A 58 3.34 9.28 -2.68
C PRO A 58 4.59 8.98 -1.85
N CYS A 59 4.99 7.70 -1.76
CA CYS A 59 6.23 7.28 -1.12
C CYS A 59 7.49 7.45 -2.01
N GLY A 60 7.34 7.97 -3.24
CA GLY A 60 8.41 8.17 -4.21
C GLY A 60 8.78 6.93 -5.05
N VAL A 61 8.13 5.79 -4.83
CA VAL A 61 8.39 4.55 -5.58
C VAL A 61 7.58 4.53 -6.88
N HIS A 62 8.22 4.14 -7.97
CA HIS A 62 7.56 3.86 -9.23
C HIS A 62 7.06 2.41 -9.25
N CYS A 63 5.76 2.20 -9.03
CA CYS A 63 5.18 0.85 -8.92
C CYS A 63 5.36 0.02 -10.20
N GLY A 64 5.31 0.64 -11.39
CA GLY A 64 5.43 -0.06 -12.66
C GLY A 64 6.78 -0.77 -12.89
N THR A 65 7.83 -0.43 -12.13
CA THR A 65 9.16 -1.06 -12.19
C THR A 65 9.52 -1.77 -10.88
N CYS A 66 8.55 -1.99 -10.00
CA CYS A 66 8.76 -2.68 -8.74
C CYS A 66 8.71 -4.19 -8.97
N LYS A 67 9.76 -4.92 -8.55
CA LYS A 67 9.80 -6.38 -8.70
C LYS A 67 8.58 -7.08 -8.11
N ARG A 68 8.07 -6.65 -6.95
CA ARG A 68 6.88 -7.29 -6.37
C ARG A 68 5.62 -7.04 -7.17
N TYR A 69 5.48 -5.87 -7.78
CA TYR A 69 4.39 -5.56 -8.69
C TYR A 69 4.48 -6.39 -9.98
N GLU A 70 5.68 -6.53 -10.55
CA GLU A 70 5.93 -7.36 -11.75
C GLU A 70 5.62 -8.85 -11.51
N HIS A 71 5.92 -9.36 -10.32
CA HIS A 71 5.60 -10.75 -9.92
C HIS A 71 4.20 -10.94 -9.32
N GLU A 72 3.29 -9.97 -9.51
CA GLU A 72 1.90 -10.05 -9.03
C GLU A 72 1.75 -10.25 -7.50
N ARG A 73 2.75 -9.83 -6.72
CA ARG A 73 2.77 -9.87 -5.25
C ARG A 73 2.40 -8.54 -4.61
N CYS A 74 1.89 -7.59 -5.38
CA CYS A 74 1.42 -6.29 -4.90
C CYS A 74 0.46 -5.71 -5.94
N LEU A 75 -0.66 -5.15 -5.48
CA LEU A 75 -1.65 -4.52 -6.35
C LEU A 75 -1.23 -3.12 -6.84
N GLY A 76 -0.08 -2.61 -6.41
CA GLY A 76 0.37 -1.25 -6.71
C GLY A 76 -0.18 -0.22 -5.72
N CYS A 77 0.26 1.04 -5.82
CA CYS A 77 -0.23 2.10 -4.94
C CYS A 77 -1.57 2.65 -5.46
N PRO A 78 -2.61 2.77 -4.62
CA PRO A 78 -3.94 3.26 -5.02
C PRO A 78 -3.94 4.65 -5.66
N ALA A 79 -2.94 5.48 -5.37
CA ALA A 79 -2.80 6.81 -5.94
C ALA A 79 -2.28 6.81 -7.39
N THR A 80 -1.84 5.67 -7.92
CA THR A 80 -1.12 5.57 -9.21
C THR A 80 -1.89 4.82 -10.28
N LYS A 81 -1.56 5.08 -11.55
CA LYS A 81 -2.10 4.37 -12.72
C LYS A 81 -1.77 2.87 -12.77
N TYR A 82 -0.81 2.44 -11.95
CA TYR A 82 -0.37 1.04 -11.84
C TYR A 82 -1.23 0.23 -10.87
N TYR A 83 -2.23 0.84 -10.24
CA TYR A 83 -3.07 0.13 -9.29
C TYR A 83 -4.02 -0.87 -9.97
N LYS A 84 -4.00 -2.12 -9.50
CA LYS A 84 -4.80 -3.26 -10.02
C LYS A 84 -5.92 -3.71 -9.08
N GLY A 85 -6.04 -3.09 -7.90
CA GLY A 85 -7.04 -3.45 -6.90
C GLY A 85 -8.42 -2.88 -7.17
N LYS A 86 -9.35 -3.13 -6.24
CA LYS A 86 -10.78 -2.81 -6.39
C LYS A 86 -11.22 -1.52 -5.69
N LEU A 87 -10.37 -0.96 -4.81
CA LEU A 87 -10.50 0.40 -4.24
C LEU A 87 -10.64 1.47 -5.32
#